data_AF-A0A2K3K4Y2-F1
#
_entry.id   AF-A0A2K3K4Y2-F1
#
_cell.length_a   1.000
_cell.length_b   1.000
_cell.length_c   1.000
_cell.angle_alpha   90.00
_cell.angle_beta   90.00
_cell.angle_gamma   90.00
#
_symmetry.space_group_name_H-M   'P 1'
#
loop_
_entity.id
_entity.type
_entity.pdbx_description
1 polymer ?
#
loop_
_entity_poly.entity_id
_entity_poly.type
_entity_poly.pdbx_seq_one_letter_code
_entity_poly.pdbx_strand_id
1 'polypeptide(L)'
;MAEVEYLKYKDPKQPLNTRIKDLMDRMTLEEKIGQMVQIERVNATADVMKKYFIGSVLSGGGSVPKVNATAKDWVDMINKIQEGALSSRLGIPMIYGVDAVHGHNNVYNATIFPHNVGLGAT
;
A
#
# COMPACT_ATOMS: atom_id res chain seq x y z
N MET A 1 -1.64 -22.19 -29.58
CA MET A 1 -1.89 -22.16 -28.12
C MET A 1 -0.90 -21.17 -27.54
N ALA A 2 -1.33 -20.14 -26.82
CA ALA A 2 -0.39 -19.21 -26.20
C ALA A 2 0.30 -19.91 -25.03
N GLU A 3 1.64 -19.97 -25.04
CA GLU A 3 2.40 -20.42 -23.87
C GLU A 3 2.08 -19.48 -22.70
N VAL A 4 1.69 -20.05 -21.56
CA VAL A 4 1.56 -19.29 -20.32
C VAL A 4 2.97 -18.98 -19.85
N GLU A 5 3.40 -17.74 -20.04
CA GLU A 5 4.71 -17.30 -19.59
C GLU A 5 4.84 -17.47 -18.06
N TYR A 6 5.86 -18.21 -17.61
CA TYR A 6 6.15 -18.36 -16.20
C TYR A 6 6.80 -17.08 -15.64
N LEU A 7 6.07 -16.41 -14.74
CA LEU A 7 6.48 -15.14 -14.14
C LEU A 7 7.19 -15.38 -12.80
N LYS A 8 8.53 -15.32 -12.79
CA LYS A 8 9.34 -15.58 -11.58
C LYS A 8 8.98 -14.65 -10.44
N TYR A 9 8.65 -13.38 -10.72
CA TYR A 9 8.27 -12.42 -9.68
C TYR A 9 7.01 -12.83 -8.90
N LYS A 10 6.13 -13.64 -9.49
CA LYS A 10 4.92 -14.18 -8.86
C LYS A 10 5.15 -15.49 -8.10
N ASP A 11 6.29 -16.16 -8.26
CA ASP A 11 6.59 -17.40 -7.55
C ASP A 11 7.18 -17.10 -6.16
N PRO A 12 6.47 -17.41 -5.05
CA PRO A 12 6.96 -17.18 -3.70
C PRO A 12 8.15 -18.07 -3.32
N LYS A 13 8.46 -19.13 -4.08
CA LYS A 13 9.61 -20.03 -3.85
C LYS A 13 10.92 -19.48 -4.43
N GLN A 14 10.87 -18.47 -5.30
CA GLN A 14 12.06 -17.86 -5.87
C GLN A 14 12.74 -16.92 -4.85
N PRO A 15 14.09 -16.84 -4.84
CA PRO A 15 14.80 -15.87 -4.01
C PRO A 15 14.32 -14.44 -4.25
N LEU A 16 14.29 -13.61 -3.20
CA LEU A 16 13.77 -12.24 -3.27
C LEU A 16 14.41 -11.43 -4.41
N ASN A 17 15.75 -11.44 -4.52
CA ASN A 17 16.46 -10.69 -5.56
C ASN A 17 16.15 -11.19 -6.98
N THR A 18 15.85 -12.48 -7.14
CA THR A 18 15.38 -13.04 -8.43
C THR A 18 14.02 -12.46 -8.79
N ARG A 19 13.10 -12.38 -7.82
CA ARG A 19 11.76 -11.81 -8.01
C ARG A 19 11.82 -10.32 -8.33
N ILE A 20 12.66 -9.56 -7.62
CA ILE A 20 12.87 -8.13 -7.86
C ILE A 20 13.42 -7.90 -9.26
N LYS A 21 14.47 -8.62 -9.65
CA LYS A 21 15.09 -8.47 -10.97
C LYS A 21 14.10 -8.78 -12.09
N ASP A 22 13.42 -9.93 -12.03
CA ASP A 22 12.41 -10.31 -13.02
C ASP A 22 11.27 -9.29 -13.11
N LEU A 23 10.82 -8.71 -11.98
CA LEU A 23 9.82 -7.65 -11.99
C LEU A 23 10.34 -6.36 -12.64
N MET A 24 11.51 -5.87 -12.23
CA MET A 24 12.10 -4.62 -12.71
C MET A 24 12.43 -4.65 -14.21
N ASP A 25 12.81 -5.81 -14.73
CA ASP A 25 13.07 -6.03 -16.16
C ASP A 25 11.77 -5.99 -16.98
N ARG A 26 10.62 -6.28 -16.36
CA ARG A 26 9.30 -6.25 -17.00
C ARG A 26 8.61 -4.89 -16.94
N MET A 27 9.06 -3.99 -16.06
CA MET A 27 8.41 -2.70 -15.82
C MET A 27 8.73 -1.66 -16.90
N THR A 28 7.71 -0.91 -17.32
CA THR A 28 7.90 0.32 -18.10
C THR A 28 8.47 1.45 -17.23
N LEU A 29 8.86 2.57 -17.85
CA LEU A 29 9.29 3.74 -17.10
C LEU A 29 8.16 4.30 -16.23
N GLU A 30 6.94 4.36 -16.76
CA GLU A 30 5.75 4.83 -16.06
C GLU A 30 5.43 3.97 -14.83
N GLU A 31 5.56 2.64 -14.95
CA GLU A 31 5.39 1.74 -13.82
C GLU A 31 6.48 1.96 -12.75
N LYS A 32 7.73 2.20 -13.16
CA LYS A 32 8.84 2.50 -12.22
C LYS A 32 8.60 3.82 -11.48
N ILE A 33 8.19 4.85 -12.21
CA ILE A 33 7.84 6.16 -11.62
C ILE A 33 6.65 5.99 -10.67
N GLY A 34 5.60 5.28 -11.09
CA GLY A 34 4.43 5.01 -10.27
C GLY A 34 4.77 4.36 -8.93
N GLN A 35 5.71 3.41 -8.92
CA GLN A 35 6.21 2.77 -7.69
C GLN A 35 6.91 3.74 -6.73
N MET A 36 7.47 4.85 -7.22
CA MET A 36 8.13 5.88 -6.41
C MET A 36 7.15 6.95 -5.89
N VAL A 37 5.86 6.87 -6.26
CA VAL A 37 4.84 7.85 -5.86
C VAL A 37 4.04 7.32 -4.69
N GLN A 38 3.94 8.14 -3.65
CA GLN A 38 3.00 7.98 -2.55
C GLN A 38 1.95 9.09 -2.63
N ILE A 39 0.66 8.72 -2.62
CA ILE A 39 -0.46 9.69 -2.64
C ILE A 39 -1.31 9.61 -1.36
N GLU A 40 -2.02 10.68 -1.06
CA GLU A 40 -2.99 10.71 0.03
C GLU A 40 -4.27 9.92 -0.34
N ARG A 41 -4.85 9.17 0.60
CA ARG A 41 -5.99 8.27 0.40
C ARG A 41 -7.24 8.92 -0.19
N VAL A 42 -7.47 10.23 -0.04
CA VAL A 42 -8.60 10.94 -0.64
C VAL A 42 -8.48 11.01 -2.15
N ASN A 43 -7.27 10.87 -2.70
CA ASN A 43 -6.99 10.87 -4.14
C ASN A 43 -6.84 9.44 -4.71
N ALA A 44 -6.87 8.40 -3.86
CA ALA A 44 -6.56 7.02 -4.24
C ALA A 44 -7.80 6.24 -4.73
N THR A 45 -8.40 6.64 -5.84
CA THR A 45 -9.46 5.82 -6.48
C THR A 45 -8.85 4.60 -7.18
N ALA A 46 -9.62 3.53 -7.37
CA ALA A 46 -9.13 2.33 -8.07
C ALA A 46 -8.61 2.65 -9.49
N ASP A 47 -9.26 3.59 -10.19
CA ASP A 47 -8.83 4.05 -11.51
C ASP A 47 -7.49 4.81 -11.44
N VAL A 48 -7.29 5.67 -10.44
CA VAL A 48 -6.00 6.37 -10.23
C VAL A 48 -4.89 5.36 -9.95
N MET A 49 -5.14 4.40 -9.06
CA MET A 49 -4.17 3.34 -8.73
C MET A 49 -3.77 2.55 -9.98
N LYS A 50 -4.75 2.14 -10.80
CA LYS A 50 -4.52 1.37 -12.02
C LYS A 50 -3.82 2.18 -13.10
N LYS A 51 -4.30 3.41 -13.36
CA LYS A 51 -3.83 4.26 -14.47
C LYS A 51 -2.40 4.74 -14.27
N TYR A 52 -2.02 5.06 -13.03
CA TYR A 52 -0.73 5.66 -12.71
C TYR A 52 0.22 4.72 -11.96
N PHE A 53 -0.13 3.43 -11.84
CA PHE A 53 0.72 2.39 -11.24
C PHE A 53 1.25 2.73 -9.84
N ILE A 54 0.43 3.43 -9.05
CA ILE A 54 0.81 4.02 -7.76
C ILE A 54 1.34 2.95 -6.81
N GLY A 55 2.56 3.14 -6.31
CA GLY A 55 3.25 2.22 -5.41
C GLY A 55 2.82 2.33 -3.95
N SER A 56 2.39 3.52 -3.51
CA SER A 56 2.01 3.72 -2.13
C SER A 56 0.86 4.70 -1.93
N VAL A 57 0.10 4.48 -0.87
CA VAL A 57 -0.95 5.39 -0.38
C VAL A 57 -0.70 5.64 1.10
N LEU A 58 -1.02 6.83 1.60
CA LEU A 58 -1.03 7.09 3.04
C LEU A 58 -2.35 7.68 3.53
N SER A 59 -2.59 7.51 4.83
CA SER A 59 -3.46 8.38 5.62
C SER A 59 -2.60 9.32 6.45
N GLY A 60 -2.63 10.61 6.13
CA GLY A 60 -2.06 11.64 7.01
C GLY A 60 -2.85 11.79 8.32
N GLY A 61 -2.35 12.62 9.24
CA GLY A 61 -3.01 12.91 10.51
C GLY A 61 -4.48 13.34 10.33
N GLY A 62 -5.41 12.59 10.93
CA GLY A 62 -6.86 12.86 10.81
C GLY A 62 -7.52 12.42 9.50
N SER A 63 -6.75 11.91 8.52
CA SER A 63 -7.31 11.36 7.28
C SER A 63 -7.86 9.95 7.49
N VAL A 64 -9.14 9.89 7.84
CA VAL A 64 -9.85 8.65 8.21
C VAL A 64 -10.93 8.28 7.18
N PRO A 65 -11.39 7.01 7.13
CA PRO A 65 -12.48 6.60 6.23
C PRO A 65 -13.78 7.35 6.51
N LYS A 66 -14.11 7.52 7.80
CA LYS A 66 -15.28 8.25 8.33
C LYS A 66 -15.08 8.53 9.83
N VAL A 67 -15.92 9.41 10.40
CA VAL A 67 -15.96 9.64 11.86
C VAL A 67 -16.24 8.32 12.57
N ASN A 68 -15.47 8.02 13.62
CA ASN A 68 -15.55 6.78 14.41
C ASN A 68 -15.48 5.49 13.57
N ALA A 69 -14.68 5.50 12.49
CA ALA A 69 -14.44 4.32 11.67
C ALA A 69 -13.96 3.12 12.50
N THR A 70 -14.60 1.97 12.30
CA THR A 70 -14.19 0.70 12.89
C THR A 70 -12.93 0.15 12.20
N ALA A 71 -12.26 -0.82 12.81
CA ALA A 71 -11.16 -1.53 12.16
C ALA A 71 -11.58 -2.14 10.80
N LYS A 72 -12.82 -2.65 10.70
CA LYS A 72 -13.36 -3.18 9.45
C LYS A 72 -13.49 -2.09 8.37
N ASP A 73 -13.92 -0.89 8.72
CA ASP A 73 -14.02 0.22 7.75
C ASP A 73 -12.66 0.60 7.16
N TRP A 74 -11.60 0.55 7.97
CA TRP A 74 -10.22 0.75 7.50
C TRP A 74 -9.78 -0.37 6.54
N VAL A 75 -9.99 -1.63 6.94
CA VAL A 75 -9.65 -2.81 6.12
C VAL A 75 -10.40 -2.76 4.78
N ASP A 76 -11.71 -2.48 4.79
CA ASP A 76 -12.53 -2.43 3.58
C ASP A 76 -12.07 -1.31 2.63
N MET A 77 -11.73 -0.13 3.18
CA MET A 77 -11.17 0.97 2.39
C MET A 77 -9.84 0.57 1.75
N ILE A 78 -8.90 0.03 2.52
CA ILE A 78 -7.56 -0.35 2.05
C ILE A 78 -7.65 -1.45 0.98
N ASN A 79 -8.49 -2.47 1.20
CA ASN A 79 -8.70 -3.56 0.24
C ASN A 79 -9.24 -3.04 -1.09
N LYS A 80 -10.21 -2.13 -1.07
CA LYS A 80 -10.77 -1.52 -2.29
C LYS A 80 -9.71 -0.74 -3.09
N ILE A 81 -8.80 -0.04 -2.41
CA ILE A 81 -7.68 0.65 -3.07
C ILE A 81 -6.68 -0.37 -3.63
N GLN A 82 -6.38 -1.42 -2.86
CA GLN A 82 -5.47 -2.50 -3.26
C GLN A 82 -5.96 -3.25 -4.50
N GLU A 83 -7.27 -3.52 -4.62
CA GLU A 83 -7.88 -4.10 -5.82
C GLU A 83 -7.57 -3.28 -7.09
N GLY A 84 -7.56 -1.95 -6.97
CA GLY A 84 -7.14 -1.06 -8.06
C GLY A 84 -5.71 -1.31 -8.51
N ALA A 85 -4.75 -1.36 -7.57
CA ALA A 85 -3.34 -1.62 -7.85
C ALA A 85 -3.13 -3.02 -8.46
N LEU A 86 -3.78 -4.04 -7.91
CA LEU A 86 -3.70 -5.42 -8.38
C LEU A 86 -4.32 -5.64 -9.77
N SER A 87 -5.24 -4.77 -10.19
CA SER A 87 -5.84 -4.81 -11.54
C SER A 87 -4.96 -4.23 -12.66
N SER A 88 -3.78 -3.70 -12.31
CA SER A 88 -2.78 -3.23 -13.28
C SER A 88 -2.09 -4.39 -14.01
N ARG A 89 -1.36 -4.10 -15.09
CA ARG A 89 -0.72 -5.11 -15.96
C ARG A 89 0.18 -6.09 -15.20
N LEU A 90 1.00 -5.58 -14.27
CA LEU A 90 1.90 -6.40 -13.45
C LEU A 90 1.30 -6.79 -12.09
N GLY A 91 0.18 -6.18 -11.69
CA GLY A 91 -0.50 -6.47 -10.43
C GLY A 91 0.41 -6.29 -9.21
N ILE A 92 1.25 -5.24 -9.21
CA ILE A 92 2.13 -4.93 -8.09
C ILE A 92 1.27 -4.37 -6.95
N PRO A 93 1.30 -4.97 -5.74
CA PRO A 93 0.52 -4.47 -4.62
C PRO A 93 1.06 -3.12 -4.14
N MET A 94 0.17 -2.21 -3.75
CA MET A 94 0.55 -0.97 -3.07
C MET A 94 0.88 -1.24 -1.60
N ILE A 95 1.77 -0.43 -1.04
CA ILE A 95 2.02 -0.35 0.40
C ILE A 95 1.27 0.85 1.01
N TYR A 96 0.60 0.62 2.14
CA TYR A 96 -0.19 1.63 2.82
C TYR A 96 0.54 2.18 4.06
N GLY A 97 0.71 3.50 4.12
CA GLY A 97 1.37 4.22 5.21
C GLY A 97 0.40 4.91 6.17
N VAL A 98 0.78 5.00 7.44
CA VAL A 98 0.06 5.75 8.47
C VAL A 98 1.00 6.14 9.62
N ASP A 99 0.75 7.28 10.25
CA ASP A 99 1.50 7.77 11.42
C ASP A 99 1.06 7.10 12.73
N ALA A 100 1.29 5.79 12.88
CA ALA A 100 1.02 5.06 14.12
C ALA A 100 2.11 5.30 15.21
N VAL A 101 2.29 6.55 15.63
CA VAL A 101 3.48 6.99 16.40
C VAL A 101 3.36 6.85 17.92
N HIS A 102 2.19 6.46 18.44
CA HIS A 102 1.97 6.17 19.86
C HIS A 102 0.77 5.22 20.02
N GLY A 103 0.81 4.13 19.26
CA GLY A 103 -0.35 3.30 18.93
C GLY A 103 -0.93 3.69 17.58
N HIS A 104 -1.96 2.97 17.11
CA HIS A 104 -2.64 3.27 15.85
C HIS A 104 -3.60 4.47 16.02
N ASN A 105 -3.04 5.61 16.41
CA ASN A 105 -3.68 6.82 16.93
C ASN A 105 -4.78 7.45 16.04
N ASN A 106 -4.75 7.26 14.72
CA ASN A 106 -5.82 7.71 13.82
C ASN A 106 -7.08 6.81 13.86
N VAL A 107 -6.98 5.58 14.40
CA VAL A 107 -8.09 4.63 14.47
C VAL A 107 -8.88 4.86 15.75
N TYR A 108 -10.20 5.04 15.60
CA TYR A 108 -11.09 5.21 16.74
C TYR A 108 -11.00 4.01 17.68
N ASN A 109 -10.88 4.28 18.99
CA ASN A 109 -10.78 3.29 20.06
C ASN A 109 -9.50 2.41 20.01
N ALA A 110 -8.48 2.79 19.26
CA ALA A 110 -7.16 2.16 19.36
C ALA A 110 -6.50 2.51 20.70
N THR A 111 -5.73 1.58 21.26
CA THR A 111 -4.89 1.85 22.43
C THR A 111 -3.92 2.99 22.14
N ILE A 112 -3.91 4.01 23.00
CA ILE A 112 -3.00 5.14 22.92
C ILE A 112 -1.92 4.99 23.98
N PHE A 113 -0.67 4.90 23.53
CA PHE A 113 0.51 4.83 24.40
C PHE A 113 0.99 6.25 24.77
N PRO A 114 1.80 6.39 25.85
CA PRO A 114 2.54 7.63 26.08
C PRO A 114 3.39 7.99 24.85
N HIS A 115 3.50 9.28 24.56
CA HIS A 115 4.42 9.75 23.53
C HIS A 115 5.87 9.44 23.89
N ASN A 116 6.74 9.43 22.86
CA ASN A 116 8.15 9.02 22.99
C ASN A 116 8.92 9.74 24.11
N VAL A 117 8.64 11.01 24.40
CA VAL A 117 9.29 11.73 25.52
C VAL A 117 8.95 11.12 26.88
N GLY A 118 7.71 10.64 27.07
CA GLY A 118 7.30 9.94 28.29
C GLY A 118 7.85 8.53 28.36
N LEU A 119 7.97 7.84 27.22
CA LEU A 119 8.66 6.55 27.15
C LEU A 119 10.16 6.68 27.45
N GLY A 120 10.80 7.76 27.01
CA GLY A 120 12.21 8.02 27.32
C GLY A 120 12.50 8.28 28.81
N ALA A 121 11.46 8.51 29.61
CA ALA A 121 11.57 8.73 31.05
C ALA A 121 11.40 7.45 31.90
N THR A 122 11.10 6.29 31.27
CA THR A 122 11.01 4.99 31.94
C THR A 122 12.37 4.35 32.12
#